data_AF-A0A2D6QXE2-F1
#
_entry.id   AF-A0A2D6QXE2-F1
#
_cell.length_a   1.000
_cell.length_b   1.000
_cell.length_c   1.000
_cell.angle_alpha   90.00
_cell.angle_beta   90.00
_cell.angle_gamma   90.00
#
_symmetry.space_group_name_H-M   'P 1'
#
loop_
_entity.id
_entity.type
_entity.pdbx_description
1 polymer ?
#
loop_
_entity_poly.entity_id
_entity_poly.type
_entity_poly.pdbx_seq_one_letter_code
_entity_poly.pdbx_strand_id
1 'polypeptide(L)'
;MSRAVARATSGAVVALALLLLGVLTLPAPARDLGAGRLTSDAPMPPVVAGAFHVHSNRSDGAASLEAIAEAAARTGLSFVVVTDHGDGTRAPEPPRYHANVLVLDGLEVTTTDGHYLSVGHLQAPYPLGGEARDVAADIERLGGFGVAAHPASPKPALAWTDWSTSVGGIEWLNGDSAWRDESWPRLGLALLHYPFRPAQAIGALFDRPTETLRRWDTMTQARAVVALAGADAHGAAAVPGVADVRLRPIPIPSYEAVFRTFALRVQLDEVWSGDASADAAALLEGLREGRVYTAIDALATPGRFHFAARSGGDVAQAGGSLRAGLGVELTVRADLPPGGEIQLLENGAVVQRSDRPELHYVTTSGRAVYRVEVVLTDSPGRPAIPWIVGNPIRVGFAELPGAQGQETTGRSAALFTDEPAVAGWSVEHETESLAAVDSTAAVEGQELALRYALSDGLGQAPFAALVRERVGEAGEFDRIRFRVRSDAPTRLSVQLRAGGGDADVRWRRSVYADTTTREVTVRLQEMRPVTSAGVGPPVVGAESSLLFVVDSVNTPPATSGVVWLDDVRLESR
;
A
#
# COMPACT_ATOMS: atom_id res chain seq x y z
N MET A 1 -42.17 -36.43 29.94
CA MET A 1 -40.80 -35.93 29.71
C MET A 1 -40.82 -34.42 29.85
N SER A 2 -39.97 -33.84 30.71
CA SER A 2 -39.98 -32.39 30.94
C SER A 2 -39.52 -31.65 29.68
N ARG A 3 -40.01 -30.43 29.46
CA ARG A 3 -39.59 -29.55 28.34
C ARG A 3 -38.06 -29.34 28.30
N ALA A 4 -37.37 -29.50 29.42
CA ALA A 4 -35.93 -29.43 29.52
C ALA A 4 -35.22 -30.64 28.86
N VAL A 5 -35.74 -31.85 29.05
CA VAL A 5 -35.20 -33.05 28.40
C VAL A 5 -35.37 -32.95 26.89
N ALA A 6 -36.55 -32.57 26.40
CA ALA A 6 -36.80 -32.41 24.96
C ALA A 6 -35.90 -31.35 24.30
N ARG A 7 -35.67 -30.21 24.96
CA ARG A 7 -34.72 -29.18 24.49
C ARG A 7 -33.27 -29.67 24.49
N ALA A 8 -32.87 -30.45 25.50
CA ALA A 8 -31.53 -31.03 25.55
C ALA A 8 -31.30 -32.07 24.45
N THR A 9 -32.29 -32.96 24.17
CA THR A 9 -32.17 -33.94 23.09
C THR A 9 -32.17 -33.27 21.72
N SER A 10 -33.04 -32.27 21.49
CA SER A 10 -33.03 -31.51 20.23
C SER A 10 -31.71 -30.76 20.02
N GLY A 11 -31.16 -30.15 21.08
CA GLY A 11 -29.84 -29.51 21.02
C GLY A 11 -28.71 -30.49 20.69
N ALA A 12 -28.72 -31.68 21.28
CA ALA A 12 -27.74 -32.73 20.99
C ALA A 12 -27.84 -33.24 19.54
N VAL A 13 -29.06 -33.42 19.01
CA VAL A 13 -29.27 -33.82 17.60
C VAL A 13 -28.77 -32.75 16.63
N VAL A 14 -29.05 -31.47 16.90
CA VAL A 14 -28.56 -30.36 16.08
C VAL A 14 -27.03 -30.28 16.14
N ALA A 15 -26.44 -30.40 17.34
CA ALA A 15 -24.98 -30.40 17.50
C ALA A 15 -24.32 -31.56 16.75
N LEU A 16 -24.90 -32.78 16.83
CA LEU A 16 -24.41 -33.94 16.09
C LEU A 16 -24.57 -33.77 14.58
N ALA A 17 -25.69 -33.19 14.12
CA ALA A 17 -25.91 -32.91 12.70
C ALA A 17 -24.93 -31.86 12.16
N LEU A 18 -24.63 -30.80 12.93
CA LEU A 18 -23.61 -29.81 12.58
C LEU A 18 -22.21 -30.43 12.59
N LEU A 19 -21.89 -31.29 13.56
CA LEU A 19 -20.62 -32.02 13.59
C LEU A 19 -20.48 -32.92 12.36
N LEU A 20 -21.51 -33.71 12.03
CA LEU A 20 -21.56 -34.57 10.85
C LEU A 20 -21.44 -33.77 9.56
N LEU A 21 -22.18 -32.67 9.44
CA LEU A 21 -22.08 -31.75 8.30
C LEU A 21 -20.66 -31.21 8.18
N GLY A 22 -20.07 -30.75 9.29
CA GLY A 22 -18.70 -30.27 9.35
C GLY A 22 -17.72 -31.29 8.82
N VAL A 23 -17.71 -32.50 9.37
CA VAL A 23 -16.81 -33.60 8.98
C VAL A 23 -16.99 -34.03 7.53
N LEU A 24 -18.24 -34.18 7.06
CA LEU A 24 -18.54 -34.65 5.70
C LEU A 24 -18.25 -33.60 4.61
N THR A 25 -18.17 -32.33 4.98
CA THR A 25 -17.95 -31.21 4.04
C THR A 25 -16.60 -30.53 4.24
N LEU A 26 -15.70 -31.10 5.07
CA LEU A 26 -14.39 -30.51 5.34
C LEU A 26 -13.64 -30.23 4.03
N PRO A 27 -13.02 -29.04 3.89
CA PRO A 27 -12.18 -28.74 2.74
C PRO A 27 -11.04 -29.74 2.68
N ALA A 28 -10.63 -30.15 1.49
CA ALA A 28 -9.52 -31.10 1.30
C ALA A 28 -8.26 -30.63 2.06
N PRO A 29 -7.46 -31.53 2.64
CA PRO A 29 -6.21 -31.13 3.27
C PRO A 29 -5.24 -30.57 2.21
N ALA A 30 -4.31 -29.72 2.62
CA ALA A 30 -3.23 -29.28 1.75
C ALA A 30 -2.48 -30.49 1.18
N ARG A 31 -2.13 -30.44 -0.10
CA ARG A 31 -1.31 -31.46 -0.75
C ARG A 31 0.14 -31.31 -0.30
N ASP A 32 0.65 -32.34 0.35
CA ASP A 32 2.06 -32.39 0.76
C ASP A 32 2.91 -32.89 -0.41
N LEU A 33 3.80 -32.03 -0.89
CA LEU A 33 4.74 -32.33 -1.97
C LEU A 33 6.07 -32.90 -1.44
N GLY A 34 6.29 -32.91 -0.12
CA GLY A 34 7.52 -33.40 0.50
C GLY A 34 8.77 -32.62 0.08
N ALA A 35 9.94 -33.26 0.26
CA ALA A 35 11.25 -32.66 -0.03
C ALA A 35 11.76 -32.86 -1.48
N GLY A 36 10.93 -33.31 -2.43
CA GLY A 36 11.28 -33.42 -3.86
C GLY A 36 10.08 -33.15 -4.77
N ARG A 37 10.20 -32.53 -5.96
CA ARG A 37 11.36 -32.46 -6.87
C ARG A 37 11.24 -31.28 -7.88
N LEU A 38 12.23 -30.40 -7.88
CA LEU A 38 12.67 -29.66 -9.08
C LEU A 38 13.68 -30.54 -9.84
N THR A 39 13.50 -30.76 -11.15
CA THR A 39 14.21 -31.81 -11.92
C THR A 39 15.50 -31.35 -12.62
N SER A 40 16.16 -30.27 -12.16
CA SER A 40 17.37 -29.73 -12.79
C SER A 40 18.56 -29.71 -11.82
N ASP A 41 19.78 -29.94 -12.32
CA ASP A 41 21.04 -29.84 -11.55
C ASP A 41 21.42 -28.39 -11.16
N ALA A 42 20.69 -27.37 -11.64
CA ALA A 42 20.99 -25.98 -11.30
C ALA A 42 20.52 -25.67 -9.85
N PRO A 43 21.39 -25.14 -8.99
CA PRO A 43 21.03 -24.78 -7.63
C PRO A 43 19.96 -23.68 -7.64
N MET A 44 18.93 -23.87 -6.83
CA MET A 44 17.93 -22.84 -6.58
C MET A 44 18.51 -21.79 -5.63
N PRO A 45 18.24 -20.51 -5.88
CA PRO A 45 18.59 -19.45 -4.95
C PRO A 45 17.86 -19.66 -3.60
N PRO A 46 18.47 -19.26 -2.47
CA PRO A 46 17.81 -19.32 -1.17
C PRO A 46 16.46 -18.59 -1.17
N VAL A 47 15.46 -19.19 -0.53
CA VAL A 47 14.12 -18.61 -0.39
C VAL A 47 13.72 -18.68 1.07
N VAL A 48 13.21 -17.57 1.60
CA VAL A 48 12.66 -17.48 2.94
C VAL A 48 11.17 -17.16 2.87
N ALA A 49 10.39 -17.77 3.76
CA ALA A 49 8.95 -17.58 3.82
C ALA A 49 8.59 -16.66 4.99
N GLY A 50 7.58 -15.82 4.83
CA GLY A 50 7.13 -14.94 5.90
C GLY A 50 5.74 -14.36 5.69
N ALA A 51 5.28 -13.68 6.74
CA ALA A 51 4.03 -12.93 6.72
C ALA A 51 4.33 -11.43 6.55
N PHE A 52 3.50 -10.76 5.77
CA PHE A 52 3.57 -9.32 5.55
C PHE A 52 2.20 -8.74 5.80
N HIS A 53 2.15 -7.48 6.25
CA HIS A 53 0.94 -6.82 6.71
C HIS A 53 0.31 -7.55 7.91
N VAL A 54 0.81 -7.28 9.10
CA VAL A 54 0.37 -7.91 10.35
C VAL A 54 0.18 -6.84 11.41
N HIS A 55 -0.90 -6.90 12.17
CA HIS A 55 -1.22 -5.93 13.22
C HIS A 55 -0.94 -6.52 14.60
N SER A 56 -0.36 -5.72 15.49
CA SER A 56 -0.05 -6.05 16.87
C SER A 56 -0.93 -5.26 17.84
N ASN A 57 -0.77 -5.50 19.14
CA ASN A 57 -1.46 -4.75 20.18
C ASN A 57 -0.98 -3.29 20.34
N ARG A 58 -0.12 -2.80 19.44
CA ARG A 58 0.25 -1.39 19.33
C ARG A 58 -0.80 -0.58 18.57
N SER A 59 -1.50 -1.19 17.62
CA SER A 59 -2.75 -0.66 17.05
C SER A 59 -3.96 -1.47 17.52
N ASP A 60 -4.45 -2.37 16.69
CA ASP A 60 -5.73 -3.07 16.78
C ASP A 60 -5.60 -4.60 16.64
N GLY A 61 -4.36 -5.10 16.59
CA GLY A 61 -4.06 -6.52 16.76
C GLY A 61 -4.20 -6.99 18.20
N ALA A 62 -4.35 -8.31 18.39
CA ALA A 62 -4.65 -8.91 19.68
C ALA A 62 -3.41 -9.32 20.49
N ALA A 63 -2.20 -9.32 19.90
CA ALA A 63 -1.00 -9.90 20.51
C ALA A 63 0.24 -9.01 20.39
N SER A 64 1.24 -9.25 21.26
CA SER A 64 2.55 -8.57 21.18
C SER A 64 3.39 -9.11 20.02
N LEU A 65 4.45 -8.38 19.66
CA LEU A 65 5.40 -8.81 18.63
C LEU A 65 5.99 -10.20 18.90
N GLU A 66 6.32 -10.50 20.15
CA GLU A 66 6.89 -11.79 20.54
C GLU A 66 5.89 -12.94 20.30
N ALA A 67 4.64 -12.75 20.71
CA ALA A 67 3.61 -13.77 20.53
C ALA A 67 3.26 -13.99 19.04
N ILE A 68 3.32 -12.93 18.23
CA ILE A 68 3.18 -13.00 16.78
C ILE A 68 4.36 -13.79 16.17
N ALA A 69 5.59 -13.47 16.56
CA ALA A 69 6.78 -14.17 16.10
C ALA A 69 6.79 -15.65 16.51
N GLU A 70 6.35 -15.98 17.73
CA GLU A 70 6.17 -17.36 18.16
C GLU A 70 5.12 -18.11 17.32
N ALA A 71 4.03 -17.44 16.94
CA ALA A 71 3.04 -18.02 16.03
C ALA A 71 3.64 -18.30 14.65
N ALA A 72 4.43 -17.36 14.11
CA ALA A 72 5.15 -17.54 12.85
C ALA A 72 6.19 -18.67 12.92
N ALA A 73 6.91 -18.81 14.04
CA ALA A 73 7.87 -19.87 14.25
C ALA A 73 7.21 -21.26 14.23
N ARG A 74 6.03 -21.42 14.86
CA ARG A 74 5.25 -22.67 14.85
C ARG A 74 4.73 -23.08 13.47
N THR A 75 4.69 -22.16 12.52
CA THR A 75 4.30 -22.41 11.13
C THR A 75 5.51 -22.54 10.19
N GLY A 76 6.74 -22.43 10.72
CA GLY A 76 7.96 -22.51 9.92
C GLY A 76 8.24 -21.26 9.09
N LEU A 77 7.58 -20.13 9.40
CA LEU A 77 7.93 -18.85 8.79
C LEU A 77 9.26 -18.36 9.35
N SER A 78 10.02 -17.71 8.48
CA SER A 78 11.31 -17.13 8.78
C SER A 78 11.14 -15.68 9.23
N PHE A 79 10.26 -14.88 8.62
CA PHE A 79 10.08 -13.47 8.97
C PHE A 79 8.62 -13.04 9.14
N VAL A 80 8.41 -11.92 9.83
CA VAL A 80 7.13 -11.20 9.91
C VAL A 80 7.38 -9.70 9.74
N VAL A 81 6.61 -9.04 8.87
CA VAL A 81 6.55 -7.58 8.77
C VAL A 81 5.26 -7.11 9.45
N VAL A 82 5.42 -6.47 10.61
CA VAL A 82 4.32 -5.85 11.35
C VAL A 82 4.10 -4.44 10.83
N THR A 83 2.85 -4.03 10.63
CA THR A 83 2.48 -2.75 10.01
C THR A 83 1.34 -2.11 10.78
N ASP A 84 1.53 -1.92 12.09
CA ASP A 84 0.54 -1.27 12.95
C ASP A 84 0.11 0.09 12.39
N HIS A 85 -1.16 0.45 12.59
CA HIS A 85 -1.69 1.75 12.20
C HIS A 85 -0.95 2.91 12.86
N GLY A 86 -0.62 3.94 12.09
CA GLY A 86 -0.01 5.16 12.61
C GLY A 86 0.22 6.23 11.54
N ASP A 87 0.93 7.28 11.95
CA ASP A 87 1.27 8.44 11.10
C ASP A 87 2.77 8.55 10.80
N GLY A 88 3.56 7.54 11.17
CA GLY A 88 5.00 7.49 10.93
C GLY A 88 5.87 8.37 11.84
N THR A 89 5.29 9.15 12.76
CA THR A 89 6.05 9.99 13.70
C THR A 89 6.72 9.19 14.81
N ARG A 90 6.25 7.96 15.08
CA ARG A 90 6.94 7.00 15.94
C ARG A 90 8.17 6.46 15.22
N ALA A 91 9.33 6.52 15.88
CA ALA A 91 10.54 5.88 15.36
C ALA A 91 10.31 4.36 15.19
N PRO A 92 10.59 3.78 14.00
CA PRO A 92 10.55 2.35 13.81
C PRO A 92 11.56 1.64 14.71
N GLU A 93 11.16 0.53 15.32
CA GLU A 93 12.07 -0.32 16.08
C GLU A 93 13.06 -1.03 15.14
N PRO A 94 14.33 -1.16 15.55
CA PRO A 94 15.31 -1.85 14.72
C PRO A 94 14.93 -3.33 14.55
N PRO A 95 15.28 -3.97 13.41
CA PRO A 95 14.99 -5.37 13.17
C PRO A 95 15.55 -6.28 14.27
N ARG A 96 14.76 -7.28 14.67
CA ARG A 96 15.15 -8.22 15.74
C ARG A 96 14.65 -9.63 15.45
N TYR A 97 15.42 -10.60 15.91
CA TYR A 97 14.98 -11.98 15.98
C TYR A 97 14.17 -12.24 17.25
N HIS A 98 12.96 -12.79 17.09
CA HIS A 98 12.14 -13.34 18.16
C HIS A 98 11.78 -14.78 17.80
N ALA A 99 12.07 -15.75 18.66
CA ALA A 99 11.82 -17.17 18.37
C ALA A 99 12.40 -17.65 17.01
N ASN A 100 13.60 -17.17 16.65
CA ASN A 100 14.25 -17.38 15.34
C ASN A 100 13.49 -16.82 14.12
N VAL A 101 12.52 -15.94 14.36
CA VAL A 101 11.79 -15.21 13.33
C VAL A 101 12.27 -13.77 13.28
N LEU A 102 12.67 -13.30 12.10
CA LEU A 102 13.05 -11.91 11.88
C LEU A 102 11.80 -11.02 11.86
N VAL A 103 11.70 -10.07 12.78
CA VAL A 103 10.59 -9.12 12.87
C VAL A 103 11.05 -7.75 12.36
N LEU A 104 10.32 -7.21 11.38
CA LEU A 104 10.49 -5.85 10.88
C LEU A 104 9.30 -5.00 11.33
N ASP A 105 9.60 -3.81 11.83
CA ASP A 105 8.62 -2.79 12.20
C ASP A 105 8.35 -1.86 11.00
N GLY A 106 7.16 -2.00 10.44
CA GLY A 106 6.61 -1.18 9.37
C GLY A 106 5.48 -0.27 9.89
N LEU A 107 4.67 0.20 8.96
CA LEU A 107 3.62 1.18 9.22
C LEU A 107 2.48 1.01 8.22
N GLU A 108 1.23 1.10 8.68
CA GLU A 108 0.07 1.32 7.80
C GLU A 108 -0.50 2.73 8.02
N VAL A 109 -0.40 3.58 6.98
CA VAL A 109 -0.92 4.95 6.99
C VAL A 109 -2.30 4.99 6.34
N THR A 110 -3.28 5.58 7.02
CA THR A 110 -4.56 5.91 6.42
C THR A 110 -4.45 7.17 5.57
N THR A 111 -4.77 7.05 4.28
CA THR A 111 -4.80 8.16 3.32
C THR A 111 -6.25 8.49 2.93
N THR A 112 -6.47 9.56 2.17
CA THR A 112 -7.79 9.84 1.59
C THR A 112 -8.19 8.89 0.47
N ASP A 113 -7.26 8.06 0.00
CA ASP A 113 -7.40 7.20 -1.18
C ASP A 113 -7.22 5.70 -0.85
N GLY A 114 -7.36 5.33 0.43
CA GLY A 114 -7.15 3.98 0.96
C GLY A 114 -5.99 3.91 1.94
N HIS A 115 -5.57 2.70 2.31
CA HIS A 115 -4.41 2.52 3.19
C HIS A 115 -3.12 2.27 2.41
N TYR A 116 -2.00 2.73 2.98
CA TYR A 116 -0.69 2.61 2.38
C TYR A 116 0.32 2.06 3.39
N LEU A 117 0.92 0.92 3.06
CA LEU A 117 1.92 0.26 3.89
C LEU A 117 3.30 0.82 3.61
N SER A 118 4.15 0.85 4.62
CA SER A 118 5.55 1.24 4.51
C SER A 118 6.44 0.31 5.33
N VAL A 119 7.56 -0.11 4.76
CA VAL A 119 8.59 -0.88 5.46
C VAL A 119 9.98 -0.32 5.13
N GLY A 120 10.88 -0.29 6.12
CA GLY A 120 12.25 0.23 5.95
C GLY A 120 12.34 1.76 5.80
N HIS A 121 11.31 2.50 6.24
CA HIS A 121 11.31 3.96 6.28
C HIS A 121 12.05 4.47 7.52
N LEU A 122 12.57 5.69 7.44
CA LEU A 122 12.99 6.47 8.60
C LEU A 122 11.80 7.12 9.30
N GLN A 123 11.97 7.52 10.56
CA GLN A 123 10.97 8.27 11.32
C GLN A 123 10.51 9.52 10.54
N ALA A 124 9.19 9.69 10.41
CA ALA A 124 8.64 10.86 9.77
C ALA A 124 8.80 12.11 10.67
N PRO A 125 9.23 13.26 10.12
CA PRO A 125 9.36 14.49 10.89
C PRO A 125 8.01 15.15 11.22
N TYR A 126 6.92 14.68 10.62
CA TYR A 126 5.56 15.15 10.81
C TYR A 126 4.56 14.01 10.52
N PRO A 127 3.30 14.10 10.97
CA PRO A 127 2.26 13.11 10.67
C PRO A 127 2.05 12.91 9.18
N LEU A 128 2.24 11.67 8.71
CA LEU A 128 1.91 11.27 7.35
C LEU A 128 0.40 11.10 7.22
N GLY A 129 -0.19 11.76 6.23
CA GLY A 129 -1.62 11.74 5.97
C GLY A 129 -1.99 12.63 4.79
N GLY A 130 -3.26 12.58 4.38
CA GLY A 130 -3.75 13.30 3.21
C GLY A 130 -3.85 12.41 1.97
N GLU A 131 -3.56 12.95 0.79
CA GLU A 131 -3.67 12.22 -0.49
C GLU A 131 -2.62 11.10 -0.57
N ALA A 132 -2.99 9.95 -1.14
CA ALA A 132 -2.09 8.80 -1.27
C ALA A 132 -0.78 9.15 -1.97
N ARG A 133 -0.83 10.00 -3.01
CA ARG A 133 0.36 10.49 -3.72
C ARG A 133 1.37 11.12 -2.77
N ASP A 134 0.89 11.95 -1.85
CA ASP A 134 1.71 12.73 -0.94
C ASP A 134 2.37 11.83 0.12
N VAL A 135 1.59 10.90 0.67
CA VAL A 135 2.08 9.88 1.60
C VAL A 135 3.11 8.97 0.92
N ALA A 136 2.86 8.54 -0.32
CA ALA A 136 3.80 7.73 -1.09
C ALA A 136 5.11 8.45 -1.36
N ALA A 137 5.06 9.73 -1.78
CA ALA A 137 6.24 10.55 -1.99
C ALA A 137 7.05 10.78 -0.69
N ASP A 138 6.37 10.91 0.46
CA ASP A 138 7.04 11.05 1.75
C ASP A 138 7.73 9.76 2.19
N ILE A 139 7.08 8.61 2.00
CA ILE A 139 7.66 7.31 2.31
C ILE A 139 8.90 7.05 1.44
N GLU A 140 8.84 7.38 0.14
CA GLU A 140 10.00 7.30 -0.75
C GLU A 140 11.14 8.22 -0.27
N ARG A 141 10.83 9.47 0.09
CA ARG A 141 11.80 10.42 0.65
C ARG A 141 12.43 9.92 1.96
N LEU A 142 11.68 9.16 2.76
CA LEU A 142 12.14 8.51 3.99
C LEU A 142 12.86 7.18 3.74
N GLY A 143 13.09 6.79 2.48
CA GLY A 143 13.76 5.55 2.07
C GLY A 143 12.90 4.29 2.20
N GLY A 144 11.62 4.42 2.53
CA GLY A 144 10.70 3.31 2.70
C GLY A 144 10.26 2.67 1.39
N PHE A 145 9.89 1.40 1.46
CA PHE A 145 9.18 0.71 0.39
C PHE A 145 7.68 0.76 0.65
N GLY A 146 6.95 1.41 -0.25
CA GLY A 146 5.53 1.68 -0.09
C GLY A 146 4.62 0.77 -0.93
N VAL A 147 3.53 0.28 -0.34
CA VAL A 147 2.60 -0.70 -0.93
C VAL A 147 1.15 -0.28 -0.72
N ALA A 148 0.34 -0.23 -1.79
CA ALA A 148 -1.10 -0.01 -1.68
C ALA A 148 -1.78 -1.24 -1.03
N ALA A 149 -2.38 -1.04 0.15
CA ALA A 149 -3.00 -2.10 0.93
C ALA A 149 -4.41 -2.41 0.40
N HIS A 150 -4.83 -3.69 0.53
CA HIS A 150 -6.20 -4.19 0.26
C HIS A 150 -6.99 -3.39 -0.80
N PRO A 151 -6.46 -3.24 -2.03
CA PRO A 151 -7.00 -2.29 -3.02
C PRO A 151 -8.44 -2.58 -3.44
N ALA A 152 -8.92 -3.81 -3.24
CA ALA A 152 -10.27 -4.25 -3.55
C ALA A 152 -11.15 -4.45 -2.30
N SER A 153 -10.81 -3.85 -1.16
CA SER A 153 -11.61 -3.96 0.08
C SER A 153 -13.09 -3.64 -0.19
N PRO A 154 -14.05 -4.42 0.37
CA PRO A 154 -15.48 -4.09 0.27
C PRO A 154 -15.85 -2.78 0.97
N LYS A 155 -15.01 -2.32 1.91
CA LYS A 155 -15.22 -1.09 2.65
C LYS A 155 -14.65 0.06 1.81
N PRO A 156 -15.48 0.96 1.26
CA PRO A 156 -14.99 2.01 0.36
C PRO A 156 -13.96 2.96 0.98
N ALA A 157 -13.99 3.12 2.31
CA ALA A 157 -13.02 3.93 3.05
C ALA A 157 -11.62 3.31 3.14
N LEU A 158 -11.49 1.98 2.92
CA LEU A 158 -10.21 1.27 2.96
C LEU A 158 -9.65 1.01 1.56
N ALA A 159 -10.55 0.81 0.58
CA ALA A 159 -10.19 0.47 -0.78
C ALA A 159 -9.30 1.52 -1.45
N TRP A 160 -8.31 1.06 -2.22
CA TRP A 160 -7.40 1.94 -2.95
C TRP A 160 -8.09 2.58 -4.15
N THR A 161 -8.15 3.91 -4.19
CA THR A 161 -8.88 4.64 -5.24
C THR A 161 -7.98 5.39 -6.21
N ASP A 162 -6.77 5.79 -5.81
CA ASP A 162 -5.85 6.55 -6.68
C ASP A 162 -4.80 5.67 -7.37
N TRP A 163 -5.18 5.10 -8.49
CA TRP A 163 -4.29 4.24 -9.31
C TRP A 163 -3.28 5.01 -10.16
N SER A 164 -3.32 6.34 -10.12
CA SER A 164 -2.32 7.20 -10.76
C SER A 164 -1.08 7.41 -9.87
N THR A 165 -1.22 7.20 -8.56
CA THR A 165 -0.15 7.33 -7.58
C THR A 165 1.00 6.36 -7.90
N SER A 166 2.23 6.87 -7.81
CA SER A 166 3.43 6.03 -7.91
C SER A 166 3.57 5.19 -6.65
N VAL A 167 3.42 3.88 -6.77
CA VAL A 167 3.59 2.93 -5.66
C VAL A 167 4.69 1.93 -5.99
N GLY A 168 5.44 1.49 -4.97
CA GLY A 168 6.43 0.42 -5.11
C GLY A 168 5.77 -0.95 -5.27
N GLY A 169 4.63 -1.16 -4.61
CA GLY A 169 3.84 -2.37 -4.75
C GLY A 169 2.35 -2.22 -4.50
N ILE A 170 1.64 -3.33 -4.66
CA ILE A 170 0.23 -3.49 -4.31
C ILE A 170 0.01 -4.82 -3.58
N GLU A 171 -1.03 -4.89 -2.76
CA GLU A 171 -1.55 -6.17 -2.29
C GLU A 171 -2.45 -6.81 -3.34
N TRP A 172 -2.00 -7.91 -3.96
CA TRP A 172 -2.85 -8.65 -4.88
C TRP A 172 -3.85 -9.54 -4.12
N LEU A 173 -3.44 -10.05 -2.96
CA LEU A 173 -4.26 -10.84 -2.03
C LEU A 173 -4.18 -10.19 -0.65
N ASN A 174 -5.33 -10.03 0.01
CA ASN A 174 -5.42 -9.57 1.38
C ASN A 174 -6.30 -10.52 2.20
N GLY A 175 -5.75 -11.03 3.30
CA GLY A 175 -6.37 -12.08 4.12
C GLY A 175 -7.67 -11.65 4.81
N ASP A 176 -7.76 -10.42 5.33
CA ASP A 176 -8.96 -9.92 6.02
C ASP A 176 -10.08 -9.55 5.06
N SER A 177 -9.75 -8.92 3.93
CA SER A 177 -10.74 -8.57 2.91
C SER A 177 -11.41 -9.81 2.31
N ALA A 178 -10.63 -10.88 2.07
CA ALA A 178 -11.11 -12.07 1.38
C ALA A 178 -12.27 -12.80 2.09
N TRP A 179 -12.34 -12.78 3.42
CA TRP A 179 -13.46 -13.41 4.13
C TRP A 179 -14.64 -12.46 4.41
N ARG A 180 -14.41 -11.14 4.38
CA ARG A 180 -15.47 -10.13 4.60
C ARG A 180 -16.35 -9.89 3.37
N ASP A 181 -15.85 -10.24 2.19
CA ASP A 181 -16.60 -10.24 0.93
C ASP A 181 -17.58 -11.41 0.78
N GLU A 182 -17.52 -12.39 1.69
CA GLU A 182 -18.19 -13.66 1.52
C GLU A 182 -19.64 -13.69 2.02
N SER A 183 -20.44 -14.52 1.36
CA SER A 183 -21.83 -14.74 1.76
C SER A 183 -21.95 -15.45 3.12
N TRP A 184 -22.99 -15.10 3.89
CA TRP A 184 -23.28 -15.72 5.20
C TRP A 184 -23.23 -17.26 5.22
N PRO A 185 -23.72 -18.00 4.20
CA PRO A 185 -23.60 -19.46 4.17
C PRO A 185 -22.15 -19.96 4.06
N ARG A 186 -21.31 -19.32 3.23
CA ARG A 186 -19.88 -19.68 3.09
C ARG A 186 -19.11 -19.37 4.37
N LEU A 187 -19.38 -18.24 5.00
CA LEU A 187 -18.80 -17.88 6.29
C LEU A 187 -19.23 -18.85 7.41
N GLY A 188 -20.51 -19.20 7.47
CA GLY A 188 -21.02 -20.18 8.44
C GLY A 188 -20.38 -21.56 8.29
N LEU A 189 -20.14 -21.99 7.05
CA LEU A 189 -19.45 -23.25 6.76
C LEU A 189 -17.96 -23.19 7.15
N ALA A 190 -17.26 -22.09 6.84
CA ALA A 190 -15.87 -21.89 7.24
C ALA A 190 -15.71 -21.89 8.77
N LEU A 191 -16.62 -21.23 9.51
CA LEU A 191 -16.64 -21.27 10.97
C LEU A 191 -16.82 -22.69 11.53
N LEU A 192 -17.62 -23.53 10.85
CA LEU A 192 -17.80 -24.93 11.22
C LEU A 192 -16.54 -25.77 10.96
N HIS A 193 -15.79 -25.47 9.90
CA HIS A 193 -14.56 -26.19 9.54
C HIS A 193 -13.32 -25.73 10.31
N TYR A 194 -13.30 -24.48 10.76
CA TYR A 194 -12.15 -23.84 11.39
C TYR A 194 -11.52 -24.65 12.55
N PRO A 195 -12.29 -25.25 13.49
CA PRO A 195 -11.70 -26.04 14.57
C PRO A 195 -10.95 -27.30 14.12
N PHE A 196 -11.19 -27.79 12.91
CA PHE A 196 -10.62 -29.03 12.38
C PHE A 196 -9.52 -28.78 11.34
N ARG A 197 -9.72 -27.79 10.46
CA ARG A 197 -8.80 -27.42 9.37
C ARG A 197 -8.76 -25.90 9.20
N PRO A 198 -8.15 -25.14 10.13
CA PRO A 198 -8.26 -23.68 10.16
C PRO A 198 -7.70 -23.01 8.90
N ALA A 199 -6.52 -23.44 8.43
CA ALA A 199 -5.89 -22.87 7.24
C ALA A 199 -6.72 -23.14 5.96
N GLN A 200 -7.22 -24.37 5.79
CA GLN A 200 -8.06 -24.71 4.65
C GLN A 200 -9.44 -24.05 4.72
N ALA A 201 -9.98 -23.84 5.93
CA ALA A 201 -11.23 -23.12 6.12
C ALA A 201 -11.10 -21.64 5.71
N ILE A 202 -9.99 -20.98 6.05
CA ILE A 202 -9.68 -19.62 5.59
C ILE A 202 -9.44 -19.62 4.07
N GLY A 203 -8.56 -20.49 3.57
CA GLY A 203 -8.22 -20.55 2.14
C GLY A 203 -9.41 -20.85 1.23
N ALA A 204 -10.44 -21.57 1.71
CA ALA A 204 -11.67 -21.83 0.97
C ALA A 204 -12.55 -20.58 0.71
N LEU A 205 -12.29 -19.49 1.43
CA LEU A 205 -12.92 -18.18 1.26
C LEU A 205 -12.17 -17.30 0.26
N PHE A 206 -11.03 -17.75 -0.27
CA PHE A 206 -10.29 -16.96 -1.23
C PHE A 206 -10.90 -17.08 -2.63
N ASP A 207 -11.12 -15.92 -3.25
CA ASP A 207 -11.52 -15.76 -4.63
C ASP A 207 -10.40 -15.07 -5.42
N ARG A 208 -10.32 -15.31 -6.74
CA ARG A 208 -9.37 -14.61 -7.60
C ARG A 208 -9.72 -13.12 -7.69
N PRO A 209 -8.83 -12.19 -7.26
CA PRO A 209 -9.08 -10.75 -7.30
C PRO A 209 -8.83 -10.22 -8.72
N THR A 210 -9.75 -10.52 -9.62
CA THR A 210 -9.58 -10.35 -11.08
C THR A 210 -9.36 -8.88 -11.46
N GLU A 211 -10.07 -7.95 -10.81
CA GLU A 211 -9.90 -6.51 -11.07
C GLU A 211 -8.53 -6.00 -10.60
N THR A 212 -8.12 -6.37 -9.38
CA THR A 212 -6.78 -6.01 -8.85
C THR A 212 -5.66 -6.53 -9.74
N LEU A 213 -5.74 -7.80 -10.17
CA LEU A 213 -4.73 -8.39 -11.06
C LEU A 213 -4.69 -7.68 -12.42
N ARG A 214 -5.84 -7.28 -13.00
CA ARG A 214 -5.86 -6.51 -14.25
C ARG A 214 -5.26 -5.12 -14.10
N ARG A 215 -5.54 -4.43 -12.99
CA ARG A 215 -4.94 -3.13 -12.69
C ARG A 215 -3.43 -3.26 -12.55
N TRP A 216 -2.97 -4.30 -11.86
CA TRP A 216 -1.56 -4.61 -11.74
C TRP A 216 -0.89 -4.90 -13.09
N ASP A 217 -1.50 -5.74 -13.93
CA ASP A 217 -1.03 -6.04 -15.28
C ASP A 217 -0.95 -4.77 -16.15
N THR A 218 -1.81 -3.76 -15.89
CA THR A 218 -1.76 -2.44 -16.55
C THR A 218 -0.63 -1.57 -15.99
N MET A 219 -0.49 -1.48 -14.65
CA MET A 219 0.53 -0.65 -13.99
C MET A 219 1.95 -1.10 -14.34
N THR A 220 2.17 -2.42 -14.41
CA THR A 220 3.49 -3.02 -14.68
C THR A 220 4.02 -2.71 -16.09
N GLN A 221 3.12 -2.40 -17.03
CA GLN A 221 3.48 -1.91 -18.36
C GLN A 221 3.98 -0.44 -18.33
N ALA A 222 3.64 0.34 -17.32
CA ALA A 222 4.15 1.71 -17.16
C ALA A 222 5.45 1.73 -16.33
N ARG A 223 5.47 1.06 -15.18
CA ARG A 223 6.58 1.08 -14.21
C ARG A 223 6.75 -0.28 -13.54
N ALA A 224 7.84 -0.51 -12.81
CA ALA A 224 7.93 -1.69 -11.95
C ALA A 224 6.98 -1.52 -10.75
N VAL A 225 6.11 -2.50 -10.52
CA VAL A 225 5.19 -2.55 -9.37
C VAL A 225 5.14 -3.98 -8.86
N VAL A 226 5.51 -4.19 -7.61
CA VAL A 226 5.56 -5.50 -6.97
C VAL A 226 4.17 -5.90 -6.48
N ALA A 227 3.76 -7.15 -6.68
CA ALA A 227 2.61 -7.71 -5.99
C ALA A 227 3.04 -8.48 -4.75
N LEU A 228 2.38 -8.18 -3.63
CA LEU A 228 2.53 -8.88 -2.37
C LEU A 228 1.17 -9.47 -1.92
N ALA A 229 1.22 -10.47 -1.05
CA ALA A 229 0.06 -10.97 -0.34
C ALA A 229 0.14 -10.49 1.12
N GLY A 230 -0.84 -9.71 1.53
CA GLY A 230 -1.00 -9.20 2.90
C GLY A 230 -1.81 -10.15 3.76
N ALA A 231 -1.27 -10.56 4.90
CA ALA A 231 -1.99 -11.35 5.89
C ALA A 231 -3.15 -10.58 6.51
N ASP A 232 -2.94 -9.28 6.74
CA ASP A 232 -3.83 -8.36 7.45
C ASP A 232 -4.34 -8.96 8.78
N ALA A 233 -3.40 -9.64 9.45
CA ALA A 233 -3.72 -10.50 10.57
C ALA A 233 -3.80 -9.66 11.86
N HIS A 234 -4.97 -9.69 12.49
CA HIS A 234 -5.23 -9.03 13.78
C HIS A 234 -5.29 -10.01 14.95
N GLY A 235 -5.30 -11.33 14.68
CA GLY A 235 -5.39 -12.38 15.70
C GLY A 235 -6.75 -12.51 16.40
N ALA A 236 -7.72 -11.67 16.04
CA ALA A 236 -9.11 -11.73 16.47
C ALA A 236 -10.02 -10.96 15.49
N ALA A 237 -11.28 -11.36 15.40
CA ALA A 237 -12.30 -10.59 14.68
C ALA A 237 -13.27 -9.93 15.68
N ALA A 238 -13.57 -8.65 15.45
CA ALA A 238 -14.72 -8.00 16.07
C ALA A 238 -16.03 -8.62 15.51
N VAL A 239 -16.95 -9.02 16.38
CA VAL A 239 -18.24 -9.61 15.98
C VAL A 239 -19.16 -8.48 15.46
N PRO A 240 -19.60 -8.51 14.20
CA PRO A 240 -20.50 -7.48 13.67
C PRO A 240 -21.84 -7.49 14.40
N GLY A 241 -22.32 -6.33 14.86
CA GLY A 241 -23.64 -6.16 15.47
C GLY A 241 -23.72 -6.33 16.99
N VAL A 242 -22.60 -6.59 17.69
CA VAL A 242 -22.53 -6.57 19.15
C VAL A 242 -21.58 -5.45 19.57
N ALA A 243 -22.02 -4.20 19.37
CA ALA A 243 -21.24 -3.01 19.72
C ALA A 243 -21.23 -2.69 21.23
N ASP A 244 -22.01 -3.43 22.02
CA ASP A 244 -22.13 -3.22 23.46
C ASP A 244 -22.09 -4.54 24.25
N VAL A 245 -21.36 -4.52 25.37
CA VAL A 245 -21.33 -5.48 26.50
C VAL A 245 -20.28 -6.62 26.47
N ARG A 246 -19.15 -6.38 27.16
CA ARG A 246 -18.40 -7.34 28.02
C ARG A 246 -18.01 -8.74 27.49
N LEU A 247 -17.95 -8.97 26.19
CA LEU A 247 -17.41 -10.22 25.62
C LEU A 247 -16.01 -9.98 25.07
N ARG A 248 -15.02 -10.80 25.49
CA ARG A 248 -13.66 -10.74 24.95
C ARG A 248 -13.70 -11.03 23.43
N PRO A 249 -12.88 -10.35 22.60
CA PRO A 249 -12.80 -10.64 21.18
C PRO A 249 -12.50 -12.13 20.97
N ILE A 250 -13.20 -12.76 20.01
CA ILE A 250 -13.00 -14.17 19.70
C ILE A 250 -11.72 -14.25 18.86
N PRO A 251 -10.69 -15.03 19.26
CA PRO A 251 -9.39 -15.07 18.61
C PRO A 251 -9.42 -15.90 17.30
N ILE A 252 -10.33 -15.54 16.40
CA ILE A 252 -10.59 -16.19 15.12
C ILE A 252 -10.69 -15.10 14.05
N PRO A 253 -9.89 -15.14 12.98
CA PRO A 253 -8.80 -16.08 12.77
C PRO A 253 -7.59 -15.76 13.69
N SER A 254 -6.92 -16.79 14.19
CA SER A 254 -5.67 -16.61 14.95
C SER A 254 -4.51 -16.35 13.98
N TYR A 255 -3.45 -15.67 14.46
CA TYR A 255 -2.24 -15.44 13.66
C TYR A 255 -1.69 -16.73 13.03
N GLU A 256 -1.57 -17.79 13.83
CA GLU A 256 -1.08 -19.09 13.36
C GLU A 256 -1.95 -19.69 12.24
N ALA A 257 -3.28 -19.55 12.32
CA ALA A 257 -4.17 -20.03 11.26
C ALA A 257 -3.97 -19.26 9.94
N VAL A 258 -3.84 -17.93 10.02
CA VAL A 258 -3.55 -17.09 8.84
C VAL A 258 -2.19 -17.45 8.25
N PHE A 259 -1.15 -17.57 9.09
CA PHE A 259 0.22 -17.90 8.67
C PHE A 259 0.35 -19.29 8.05
N ARG A 260 -0.50 -20.25 8.44
CA ARG A 260 -0.59 -21.57 7.79
C ARG A 260 -1.35 -21.54 6.45
N THR A 261 -2.10 -20.47 6.16
CA THR A 261 -2.95 -20.39 4.97
C THR A 261 -2.16 -20.04 3.72
N PHE A 262 -1.28 -19.04 3.83
CA PHE A 262 -0.40 -18.62 2.74
C PHE A 262 0.81 -17.88 3.31
N ALA A 263 1.88 -17.79 2.52
CA ALA A 263 3.06 -17.03 2.87
C ALA A 263 3.67 -16.36 1.65
N LEU A 264 4.23 -15.16 1.87
CA LEU A 264 5.18 -14.55 0.95
C LEU A 264 6.49 -15.31 0.99
N ARG A 265 7.11 -15.47 -0.17
CA ARG A 265 8.40 -16.12 -0.33
C ARG A 265 9.33 -15.16 -1.04
N VAL A 266 10.41 -14.80 -0.37
CA VAL A 266 11.40 -13.83 -0.85
C VAL A 266 12.66 -14.59 -1.19
N GLN A 267 13.13 -14.38 -2.41
CA GLN A 267 14.37 -14.97 -2.90
C GLN A 267 15.54 -14.05 -2.52
N LEU A 268 16.57 -14.66 -1.94
CA LEU A 268 17.78 -14.00 -1.47
C LEU A 268 18.97 -14.44 -2.31
N ASP A 269 20.02 -13.63 -2.31
CA ASP A 269 21.30 -13.99 -2.94
C ASP A 269 22.10 -14.95 -2.06
N GLU A 270 22.02 -14.77 -0.74
CA GLU A 270 22.68 -15.59 0.26
C GLU A 270 21.69 -16.11 1.30
N VAL A 271 22.04 -17.21 1.97
CA VAL A 271 21.29 -17.70 3.13
C VAL A 271 21.42 -16.70 4.28
N TRP A 272 20.43 -16.69 5.18
CA TRP A 272 20.46 -15.83 6.36
C TRP A 272 21.76 -15.96 7.16
N SER A 273 22.31 -14.79 7.48
CA SER A 273 23.51 -14.65 8.28
C SER A 273 23.24 -14.89 9.77
N GLY A 274 21.99 -14.67 10.22
CA GLY A 274 21.60 -14.60 11.62
C GLY A 274 21.81 -13.22 12.25
N ASP A 275 22.37 -12.25 11.52
CA ASP A 275 22.40 -10.85 11.92
C ASP A 275 21.12 -10.15 11.47
N ALA A 276 20.34 -9.66 12.43
CA ALA A 276 19.02 -9.09 12.15
C ALA A 276 19.08 -7.87 11.21
N SER A 277 20.15 -7.07 11.26
CA SER A 277 20.25 -5.86 10.41
C SER A 277 20.60 -6.24 8.97
N ALA A 278 21.58 -7.13 8.79
CA ALA A 278 21.98 -7.63 7.47
C ALA A 278 20.84 -8.41 6.80
N ASP A 279 20.18 -9.31 7.54
CA ASP A 279 19.10 -10.14 7.01
C ASP A 279 17.85 -9.29 6.70
N ALA A 280 17.58 -8.23 7.48
CA ALA A 280 16.52 -7.27 7.16
C ALA A 280 16.83 -6.44 5.92
N ALA A 281 18.09 -6.04 5.72
CA ALA A 281 18.50 -5.35 4.50
C ALA A 281 18.29 -6.23 3.26
N ALA A 282 18.72 -7.50 3.31
CA ALA A 282 18.51 -8.47 2.24
C ALA A 282 17.02 -8.75 1.96
N LEU A 283 16.20 -8.85 3.02
CA LEU A 283 14.75 -8.99 2.90
C LEU A 283 14.12 -7.77 2.22
N LEU A 284 14.46 -6.57 2.67
CA LEU A 284 13.95 -5.31 2.11
C LEU A 284 14.35 -5.13 0.65
N GLU A 285 15.58 -5.48 0.28
CA GLU A 285 16.04 -5.49 -1.11
C GLU A 285 15.24 -6.46 -1.97
N GLY A 286 15.04 -7.70 -1.50
CA GLY A 286 14.22 -8.68 -2.19
C GLY A 286 12.76 -8.25 -2.38
N LEU A 287 12.17 -7.57 -1.39
CA LEU A 287 10.83 -6.97 -1.50
C LEU A 287 10.80 -5.84 -2.53
N ARG A 288 11.76 -4.89 -2.46
CA ARG A 288 11.84 -3.73 -3.37
C ARG A 288 12.06 -4.14 -4.83
N GLU A 289 12.91 -5.13 -5.06
CA GLU A 289 13.19 -5.63 -6.41
C GLU A 289 12.13 -6.60 -6.92
N GLY A 290 11.15 -6.96 -6.09
CA GLY A 290 10.08 -7.87 -6.50
C GLY A 290 10.55 -9.31 -6.70
N ARG A 291 11.65 -9.73 -6.06
CA ARG A 291 12.10 -11.13 -5.99
C ARG A 291 11.21 -11.95 -5.05
N VAL A 292 9.91 -11.82 -5.26
CA VAL A 292 8.86 -12.29 -4.35
C VAL A 292 7.85 -13.10 -5.14
N TYR A 293 7.36 -14.17 -4.52
CA TYR A 293 6.16 -14.87 -4.97
C TYR A 293 5.30 -15.26 -3.77
N THR A 294 4.00 -15.42 -4.00
CA THR A 294 3.07 -15.93 -2.98
C THR A 294 2.78 -17.39 -3.27
N ALA A 295 2.70 -18.23 -2.23
CA ALA A 295 2.03 -19.53 -2.35
C ALA A 295 0.96 -19.69 -1.27
N ILE A 296 -0.20 -20.23 -1.66
CA ILE A 296 -1.32 -20.54 -0.77
C ILE A 296 -1.11 -21.95 -0.21
N ASP A 297 -0.39 -22.03 0.90
CA ASP A 297 0.00 -23.26 1.60
C ASP A 297 -1.19 -24.12 2.06
N ALA A 298 -2.38 -23.51 2.23
CA ALA A 298 -3.62 -24.25 2.47
C ALA A 298 -4.01 -25.20 1.32
N LEU A 299 -3.56 -24.95 0.08
CA LEU A 299 -3.85 -25.76 -1.09
C LEU A 299 -2.78 -26.85 -1.32
N ALA A 300 -1.51 -26.45 -1.30
CA ALA A 300 -0.37 -27.36 -1.44
C ALA A 300 0.91 -26.74 -0.86
N THR A 301 1.80 -27.58 -0.32
CA THR A 301 3.04 -27.14 0.33
C THR A 301 4.15 -28.21 0.23
N PRO A 302 5.44 -27.84 0.10
CA PRO A 302 5.95 -26.49 -0.10
C PRO A 302 5.73 -25.95 -1.52
N GLY A 303 5.38 -24.67 -1.66
CA GLY A 303 5.36 -23.99 -2.96
C GLY A 303 6.75 -23.58 -3.42
N ARG A 304 7.49 -24.48 -4.09
CA ARG A 304 8.79 -24.14 -4.72
C ARG A 304 8.56 -23.57 -6.12
N PHE A 305 9.15 -22.42 -6.40
CA PHE A 305 8.96 -21.68 -7.63
C PHE A 305 10.21 -20.90 -8.03
N HIS A 306 10.51 -20.85 -9.31
CA HIS A 306 11.53 -19.97 -9.89
C HIS A 306 11.10 -19.48 -11.26
N PHE A 307 11.39 -18.21 -11.53
CA PHE A 307 11.13 -17.60 -12.82
C PHE A 307 12.29 -16.69 -13.19
N ALA A 308 12.87 -16.95 -14.35
CA ALA A 308 13.99 -16.21 -14.89
C ALA A 308 13.82 -15.99 -16.39
N ALA A 309 14.47 -14.95 -16.88
CA ALA A 309 14.58 -14.61 -18.28
C ALA A 309 16.05 -14.36 -18.63
N ARG A 310 16.43 -14.72 -19.85
CA ARG A 310 17.75 -14.45 -20.41
C ARG A 310 17.62 -13.80 -21.78
N SER A 311 18.45 -12.79 -22.05
CA SER A 311 18.61 -12.20 -23.38
C SER A 311 20.09 -11.96 -23.65
N GLY A 312 20.68 -12.74 -24.55
CA GLY A 312 22.14 -12.75 -24.72
C GLY A 312 22.86 -13.13 -23.43
N GLY A 313 23.68 -12.22 -22.90
CA GLY A 313 24.38 -12.37 -21.62
C GLY A 313 23.62 -11.84 -20.40
N ASP A 314 22.54 -11.09 -20.59
CA ASP A 314 21.77 -10.48 -19.51
C ASP A 314 20.77 -11.48 -18.93
N VAL A 315 20.66 -11.53 -17.60
CA VAL A 315 19.72 -12.37 -16.86
C VAL A 315 18.88 -11.50 -15.94
N ALA A 316 17.57 -11.73 -15.95
CA ALA A 316 16.64 -11.16 -14.98
C ALA A 316 15.87 -12.28 -14.29
N GLN A 317 15.54 -12.07 -13.03
CA GLN A 317 14.67 -12.94 -12.26
C GLN A 317 13.31 -12.26 -12.07
N ALA A 318 12.33 -12.95 -11.49
CA ALA A 318 11.05 -12.37 -11.10
C ALA A 318 11.23 -11.00 -10.40
N GLY A 319 10.49 -10.00 -10.85
CA GLY A 319 10.61 -8.60 -10.43
C GLY A 319 11.56 -7.75 -11.29
N GLY A 320 12.53 -8.38 -11.96
CA GLY A 320 13.56 -7.73 -12.76
C GLY A 320 13.12 -7.26 -14.15
N SER A 321 14.05 -6.60 -14.84
CA SER A 321 13.84 -6.09 -16.20
C SER A 321 14.99 -6.48 -17.14
N LEU A 322 14.68 -6.74 -18.41
CA LEU A 322 15.64 -6.95 -19.50
C LEU A 322 15.46 -5.88 -20.58
N ARG A 323 16.57 -5.46 -21.19
CA ARG A 323 16.54 -4.59 -22.38
C ARG A 323 16.08 -5.41 -23.59
N ALA A 324 15.29 -4.80 -24.47
CA ALA A 324 14.95 -5.42 -25.75
C ALA A 324 16.13 -5.25 -26.72
N GLY A 325 16.50 -6.32 -27.40
CA GLY A 325 17.56 -6.27 -28.42
C GLY A 325 17.94 -7.63 -29.01
N LEU A 326 17.75 -8.72 -28.27
CA LEU A 326 17.98 -10.09 -28.71
C LEU A 326 16.76 -10.97 -28.41
N GLY A 327 16.75 -12.22 -28.90
CA GLY A 327 15.77 -13.22 -28.47
C GLY A 327 15.79 -13.37 -26.94
N VAL A 328 14.62 -13.48 -26.35
CA VAL A 328 14.42 -13.65 -24.90
C VAL A 328 13.96 -15.08 -24.64
N GLU A 329 14.65 -15.75 -23.73
CA GLU A 329 14.33 -17.08 -23.24
C GLU A 329 13.83 -16.96 -21.80
N LEU A 330 12.58 -17.32 -21.57
CA LEU A 330 11.92 -17.37 -20.28
C LEU A 330 11.89 -18.82 -19.80
N THR A 331 12.31 -19.04 -18.56
CA THR A 331 12.28 -20.36 -17.90
C THR A 331 11.51 -20.25 -16.59
N VAL A 332 10.51 -21.11 -16.45
CA VAL A 332 9.70 -21.25 -15.24
C VAL A 332 9.92 -22.65 -14.69
N ARG A 333 10.10 -22.76 -13.37
CA ARG A 333 10.14 -24.04 -12.67
C ARG A 333 9.26 -24.01 -11.44
N ALA A 334 8.47 -25.07 -11.23
CA ALA A 334 7.59 -25.20 -10.07
C ALA A 334 7.33 -26.67 -9.72
N ASP A 335 7.23 -26.97 -8.43
CA ASP A 335 6.82 -28.30 -7.97
C ASP A 335 5.30 -28.45 -8.12
N LEU A 336 4.86 -29.17 -9.15
CA LEU A 336 3.43 -29.31 -9.45
C LEU A 336 2.81 -30.52 -8.71
N PRO A 337 1.77 -30.32 -7.87
CA PRO A 337 0.92 -31.43 -7.45
C PRO A 337 0.11 -31.98 -8.64
N PRO A 338 -0.49 -33.19 -8.51
CA PRO A 338 -1.44 -33.68 -9.49
C PRO A 338 -2.54 -32.65 -9.81
N GLY A 339 -2.76 -32.40 -11.11
CA GLY A 339 -3.73 -31.40 -11.58
C GLY A 339 -3.28 -29.94 -11.43
N GLY A 340 -2.00 -29.70 -11.17
CA GLY A 340 -1.37 -28.39 -11.24
C GLY A 340 -0.90 -28.04 -12.65
N GLU A 341 -0.99 -26.75 -13.01
CA GLU A 341 -0.60 -26.23 -14.32
C GLU A 341 0.14 -24.89 -14.14
N ILE A 342 1.28 -24.74 -14.79
CA ILE A 342 2.00 -23.47 -14.96
C ILE A 342 1.33 -22.69 -16.09
N GLN A 343 0.99 -21.42 -15.83
CA GLN A 343 0.49 -20.48 -16.83
C GLN A 343 1.46 -19.30 -16.96
N LEU A 344 2.01 -19.11 -18.15
CA LEU A 344 2.78 -17.91 -18.51
C LEU A 344 1.83 -16.90 -19.16
N LEU A 345 1.80 -15.69 -18.61
CA LEU A 345 0.99 -14.57 -19.07
C LEU A 345 1.88 -13.49 -19.68
N GLU A 346 1.49 -12.96 -20.83
CA GLU A 346 2.06 -11.77 -21.45
C GLU A 346 1.03 -10.63 -21.36
N ASN A 347 1.38 -9.53 -20.68
CA ASN A 347 0.51 -8.37 -20.48
C ASN A 347 -0.89 -8.75 -19.96
N GLY A 348 -0.96 -9.73 -19.05
CA GLY A 348 -2.19 -10.24 -18.45
C GLY A 348 -2.95 -11.31 -19.25
N ALA A 349 -2.48 -11.69 -20.44
CA ALA A 349 -3.08 -12.75 -21.26
C ALA A 349 -2.23 -14.02 -21.27
N VAL A 350 -2.82 -15.20 -21.03
CA VAL A 350 -2.08 -16.47 -21.05
C VAL A 350 -1.56 -16.78 -22.46
N VAL A 351 -0.24 -16.92 -22.59
CA VAL A 351 0.46 -17.25 -23.84
C VAL A 351 0.95 -18.68 -23.91
N GLN A 352 1.21 -19.32 -22.76
CA GLN A 352 1.61 -20.73 -22.70
C GLN A 352 1.13 -21.39 -21.40
N ARG A 353 0.84 -22.69 -21.49
CA ARG A 353 0.47 -23.56 -20.36
C ARG A 353 1.38 -24.79 -20.34
N SER A 354 1.64 -25.33 -19.16
CA SER A 354 2.40 -26.57 -18.99
C SER A 354 1.92 -27.32 -17.74
N ASP A 355 1.64 -28.62 -17.87
CA ASP A 355 1.40 -29.55 -16.76
C ASP A 355 2.71 -30.23 -16.28
N ARG A 356 3.85 -29.76 -16.79
CA ARG A 356 5.20 -30.24 -16.45
C ARG A 356 5.85 -29.29 -15.42
N PRO A 357 6.78 -29.79 -14.58
CA PRO A 357 7.49 -28.96 -13.59
C PRO A 357 8.37 -27.84 -14.17
N GLU A 358 8.56 -27.80 -15.48
CA GLU A 358 9.35 -26.80 -16.18
C GLU A 358 8.61 -26.33 -17.44
N LEU A 359 8.67 -25.02 -17.71
CA LEU A 359 8.14 -24.38 -18.92
C LEU A 359 9.24 -23.49 -19.50
N HIS A 360 9.55 -23.71 -20.78
CA HIS A 360 10.44 -22.84 -21.55
C HIS A 360 9.63 -22.11 -22.62
N TYR A 361 9.87 -20.81 -22.74
CA TYR A 361 9.25 -19.95 -23.75
C TYR A 361 10.33 -19.07 -24.38
N VAL A 362 10.46 -19.14 -25.70
CA VAL A 362 11.39 -18.31 -26.46
C VAL A 362 10.59 -17.33 -27.30
N THR A 363 10.95 -16.07 -27.20
CA THR A 363 10.28 -15.00 -27.95
C THR A 363 11.28 -14.00 -28.51
N THR A 364 10.95 -13.43 -29.66
CA THR A 364 11.61 -12.24 -30.19
C THR A 364 10.73 -11.00 -30.01
N SER A 365 9.67 -11.10 -29.20
CA SER A 365 8.70 -10.04 -28.95
C SER A 365 9.38 -8.75 -28.49
N GLY A 366 8.73 -7.63 -28.83
CA GLY A 366 9.11 -6.31 -28.35
C GLY A 366 8.80 -6.10 -26.87
N ARG A 367 8.47 -4.86 -26.49
CA ARG A 367 8.20 -4.48 -25.11
C ARG A 367 6.99 -5.25 -24.54
N ALA A 368 7.21 -6.07 -23.50
CA ALA A 368 6.17 -6.91 -22.89
C ALA A 368 6.47 -7.29 -21.43
N VAL A 369 5.43 -7.44 -20.62
CA VAL A 369 5.53 -7.88 -19.22
C VAL A 369 5.10 -9.34 -19.13
N TYR A 370 5.98 -10.20 -18.61
CA TYR A 370 5.71 -11.62 -18.44
C TYR A 370 5.47 -11.96 -16.98
N ARG A 371 4.33 -12.57 -16.67
CA ARG A 371 3.95 -12.99 -15.32
C ARG A 371 3.64 -14.47 -15.30
N VAL A 372 3.85 -15.12 -14.16
CA VAL A 372 3.56 -16.54 -14.01
C VAL A 372 2.57 -16.77 -12.88
N GLU A 373 1.61 -17.65 -13.16
CA GLU A 373 0.71 -18.23 -12.17
C GLU A 373 0.85 -19.75 -12.19
N VAL A 374 0.70 -20.39 -11.03
CA VAL A 374 0.47 -21.84 -10.95
C VAL A 374 -0.95 -22.05 -10.43
N VAL A 375 -1.75 -22.77 -11.19
CA VAL A 375 -3.17 -23.03 -10.85
C VAL A 375 -3.38 -24.49 -10.55
N LEU A 376 -4.35 -24.80 -9.67
CA LEU A 376 -4.79 -26.16 -9.41
C LEU A 376 -6.25 -26.32 -9.85
N THR A 377 -6.57 -27.48 -10.41
CA THR A 377 -7.91 -27.78 -10.97
C THR A 377 -9.07 -27.62 -9.98
N ASP A 378 -8.81 -27.80 -8.69
CA ASP A 378 -9.76 -27.77 -7.57
C ASP A 378 -9.51 -26.60 -6.60
N SER A 379 -8.83 -25.55 -7.07
CA SER A 379 -8.63 -24.34 -6.25
C SER A 379 -9.97 -23.69 -5.90
N PRO A 380 -10.12 -23.14 -4.68
CA PRO A 380 -11.34 -22.48 -4.26
C PRO A 380 -11.60 -21.21 -5.07
N GLY A 381 -12.86 -20.77 -5.00
CA GLY A 381 -13.32 -19.52 -5.56
C GLY A 381 -13.86 -19.56 -6.99
N ARG A 382 -14.59 -18.51 -7.38
CA ARG A 382 -15.19 -18.35 -8.71
C ARG A 382 -15.05 -16.89 -9.18
N PRO A 383 -14.00 -16.53 -9.94
CA PRO A 383 -13.00 -17.42 -10.53
C PRO A 383 -12.03 -18.02 -9.50
N ALA A 384 -11.48 -19.19 -9.83
CA ALA A 384 -10.60 -19.94 -8.93
C ALA A 384 -9.28 -19.19 -8.67
N ILE A 385 -8.86 -19.14 -7.41
CA ILE A 385 -7.61 -18.48 -7.01
C ILE A 385 -6.39 -19.30 -7.47
N PRO A 386 -5.31 -18.67 -7.98
CA PRO A 386 -4.05 -19.36 -8.23
C PRO A 386 -3.42 -19.87 -6.95
N TRP A 387 -2.74 -21.01 -7.01
CA TRP A 387 -1.94 -21.50 -5.89
C TRP A 387 -0.66 -20.70 -5.71
N ILE A 388 0.04 -20.37 -6.80
CA ILE A 388 1.24 -19.52 -6.79
C ILE A 388 1.04 -18.33 -7.72
N VAL A 389 1.44 -17.15 -7.25
CA VAL A 389 1.55 -15.93 -8.07
C VAL A 389 2.96 -15.38 -7.93
N GLY A 390 3.70 -15.33 -9.04
CA GLY A 390 5.04 -14.74 -9.11
C GLY A 390 5.01 -13.30 -9.61
N ASN A 391 5.99 -12.50 -9.18
CA ASN A 391 6.20 -11.16 -9.75
C ASN A 391 6.71 -11.23 -11.20
N PRO A 392 6.36 -10.23 -12.04
CA PRO A 392 6.63 -10.28 -13.45
C PRO A 392 8.09 -9.94 -13.80
N ILE A 393 8.51 -10.34 -15.00
CA ILE A 393 9.73 -9.87 -15.65
C ILE A 393 9.33 -8.91 -16.76
N ARG A 394 9.93 -7.73 -16.78
CA ARG A 394 9.67 -6.69 -17.78
C ARG A 394 10.71 -6.75 -18.89
N VAL A 395 10.31 -6.97 -20.13
CA VAL A 395 11.21 -7.04 -21.29
C VAL A 395 11.01 -5.82 -22.18
N GLY A 396 12.09 -5.16 -22.58
CA GLY A 396 12.02 -4.02 -23.51
C GLY A 396 11.60 -2.70 -22.89
N PHE A 397 11.75 -2.57 -21.57
CA PHE A 397 11.56 -1.32 -20.84
C PHE A 397 12.95 -0.80 -20.48
N ALA A 398 13.38 0.30 -21.11
CA ALA A 398 14.47 1.09 -20.55
C ALA A 398 13.89 1.93 -19.41
N GLU A 399 14.69 2.19 -18.35
CA GLU A 399 14.39 3.30 -17.45
C GLU A 399 14.34 4.56 -18.31
N LEU A 400 13.17 5.21 -18.38
CA LEU A 400 13.06 6.53 -18.97
C LEU A 400 13.65 7.51 -17.95
N PRO A 401 14.72 8.25 -18.28
CA PRO A 401 15.04 9.46 -17.54
C PRO A 401 13.80 10.35 -17.60
N GLY A 402 13.37 10.84 -16.43
CA GLY A 402 12.18 11.68 -16.28
C GLY A 402 12.19 12.80 -17.32
N ALA A 403 11.17 12.82 -18.18
CA ALA A 403 10.97 13.90 -19.12
C ALA A 403 10.55 15.16 -18.34
N GLN A 404 11.52 15.93 -17.84
CA GLN A 404 11.31 17.34 -17.57
C GLN A 404 11.23 18.04 -18.92
N GLY A 405 10.04 18.03 -19.52
CA GLY A 405 9.75 18.95 -20.60
C GLY A 405 9.86 20.36 -20.03
N GLN A 406 10.83 21.15 -20.49
CA GLN A 406 10.76 22.61 -20.40
C GLN A 406 9.52 23.03 -21.19
N GLU A 407 8.39 23.19 -20.49
CA GLU A 407 7.21 23.80 -21.05
C GLU A 407 7.50 25.30 -21.20
N THR A 408 7.42 25.81 -22.42
CA THR A 408 7.46 27.24 -22.72
C THR A 408 6.30 27.92 -22.01
N THR A 409 6.59 28.94 -21.21
CA THR A 409 5.61 29.74 -20.48
C THR A 409 4.87 30.69 -21.41
N GLY A 410 3.54 30.68 -21.36
CA GLY A 410 2.66 31.68 -21.94
C GLY A 410 2.55 32.92 -21.05
N ARG A 411 1.33 33.30 -20.66
CA ARG A 411 1.06 34.48 -19.80
C ARG A 411 1.53 34.21 -18.36
N SER A 412 2.16 35.19 -17.72
CA SER A 412 2.59 35.11 -16.31
C SER A 412 2.11 36.36 -15.56
N ALA A 413 1.47 36.17 -14.42
CA ALA A 413 1.05 37.23 -13.51
C ALA A 413 1.68 37.01 -12.13
N ALA A 414 2.48 37.97 -11.68
CA ALA A 414 3.09 37.94 -10.36
C ALA A 414 2.09 38.40 -9.28
N LEU A 415 1.99 37.62 -8.21
CA LEU A 415 1.23 37.94 -6.99
C LEU A 415 2.15 38.46 -5.87
N PHE A 416 3.40 38.02 -5.87
CA PHE A 416 4.48 38.48 -5.01
C PHE A 416 5.82 38.15 -5.67
N THR A 417 6.79 39.06 -5.59
CA THR A 417 8.17 38.86 -6.05
C THR A 417 9.14 39.29 -4.95
N ASP A 418 9.49 40.58 -4.86
CA ASP A 418 10.47 41.09 -3.90
C ASP A 418 9.95 42.31 -3.11
N GLU A 419 8.62 42.46 -2.99
CA GLU A 419 8.03 43.64 -2.40
C GLU A 419 8.28 43.73 -0.87
N PRO A 420 8.70 44.89 -0.34
CA PRO A 420 8.94 45.08 1.10
C PRO A 420 7.64 45.19 1.91
N ALA A 421 6.50 45.45 1.25
CA ALA A 421 5.19 45.51 1.88
C ALA A 421 4.38 44.28 1.48
N VAL A 422 3.72 43.66 2.45
CA VAL A 422 2.84 42.49 2.25
C VAL A 422 1.46 42.89 1.71
N ALA A 423 1.38 43.95 0.92
CA ALA A 423 0.12 44.55 0.48
C ALA A 423 -0.74 43.55 -0.31
N GLY A 424 -1.98 43.35 0.14
CA GLY A 424 -2.93 42.39 -0.43
C GLY A 424 -2.76 40.95 0.09
N TRP A 425 -1.84 40.72 1.02
CA TRP A 425 -1.73 39.47 1.76
C TRP A 425 -2.31 39.64 3.17
N SER A 426 -3.06 38.65 3.62
CA SER A 426 -3.64 38.58 4.96
C SER A 426 -3.46 37.18 5.54
N VAL A 427 -3.89 36.99 6.78
CA VAL A 427 -3.90 35.68 7.42
C VAL A 427 -5.31 35.26 7.78
N GLU A 428 -5.57 33.97 7.69
CA GLU A 428 -6.77 33.30 8.22
C GLU A 428 -6.32 32.17 9.13
N HIS A 429 -6.99 31.96 10.25
CA HIS A 429 -6.64 30.88 11.17
C HIS A 429 -7.86 30.48 12.00
N GLU A 430 -7.79 29.28 12.59
CA GLU A 430 -8.73 28.84 13.61
C GLU A 430 -8.67 29.81 14.82
N THR A 431 -9.78 29.93 15.55
CA THR A 431 -10.01 30.96 16.60
C THR A 431 -8.91 31.00 17.66
N GLU A 432 -8.39 29.84 18.07
CA GLU A 432 -7.35 29.72 19.09
C GLU A 432 -5.93 29.59 18.50
N SER A 433 -5.82 29.40 17.19
CA SER A 433 -4.55 29.46 16.47
C SER A 433 -4.12 30.91 16.25
N LEU A 434 -2.84 31.13 15.96
CA LEU A 434 -2.28 32.44 15.65
C LEU A 434 -1.53 32.37 14.33
N ALA A 435 -1.65 33.43 13.53
CA ALA A 435 -0.86 33.60 12.32
C ALA A 435 -0.46 35.07 12.14
N ALA A 436 0.69 35.30 11.54
CA ALA A 436 1.15 36.61 11.12
C ALA A 436 1.90 36.51 9.78
N VAL A 437 1.81 37.57 8.98
CA VAL A 437 2.53 37.68 7.71
C VAL A 437 3.45 38.90 7.76
N ASP A 438 4.72 38.68 7.43
CA ASP A 438 5.75 39.72 7.29
C ASP A 438 6.44 39.58 5.92
N SER A 439 7.08 40.64 5.43
CA SER A 439 8.07 40.56 4.36
C SER A 439 9.45 40.58 5.01
N THR A 440 10.27 39.57 4.73
CA THR A 440 11.59 39.37 5.38
C THR A 440 12.70 39.35 4.35
N ALA A 441 13.82 40.00 4.65
CA ALA A 441 14.97 40.04 3.76
C ALA A 441 15.58 38.64 3.57
N ALA A 442 15.88 38.30 2.32
CA ALA A 442 16.55 37.07 1.92
C ALA A 442 17.80 37.37 1.11
N VAL A 443 18.59 36.34 0.79
CA VAL A 443 19.82 36.48 -0.01
C VAL A 443 19.49 37.06 -1.40
N GLU A 444 18.34 36.70 -1.96
CA GLU A 444 17.86 37.13 -3.28
C GLU A 444 16.60 38.00 -3.17
N GLY A 445 16.63 39.07 -2.37
CA GLY A 445 15.53 40.04 -2.29
C GLY A 445 14.71 39.92 -1.00
N GLN A 446 13.40 39.71 -1.12
CA GLN A 446 12.46 39.62 0.00
C GLN A 446 11.60 38.37 -0.13
N GLU A 447 11.16 37.80 0.99
CA GLU A 447 10.27 36.64 1.04
C GLU A 447 9.07 36.94 1.95
N LEU A 448 7.88 36.46 1.60
CA LEU A 448 6.72 36.44 2.50
C LEU A 448 6.96 35.40 3.59
N ALA A 449 6.96 35.81 4.84
CA ALA A 449 7.08 34.93 6.00
C ALA A 449 5.70 34.74 6.66
N LEU A 450 5.12 33.55 6.52
CA LEU A 450 3.98 33.10 7.33
C LEU A 450 4.53 32.54 8.65
N ARG A 451 4.35 33.28 9.74
CA ARG A 451 4.57 32.79 11.10
C ARG A 451 3.26 32.22 11.63
N TYR A 452 3.31 31.03 12.22
CA TYR A 452 2.10 30.40 12.75
C TYR A 452 2.35 29.76 14.12
N ALA A 453 1.28 29.62 14.89
CA ALA A 453 1.18 28.77 16.06
C ALA A 453 -0.21 28.12 16.08
N LEU A 454 -0.26 26.79 15.94
CA LEU A 454 -1.51 26.04 15.98
C LEU A 454 -1.98 25.84 17.42
N SER A 455 -3.30 25.90 17.64
CA SER A 455 -3.92 25.57 18.93
C SER A 455 -3.73 24.09 19.30
N ASP A 456 -4.10 23.71 20.54
CA ASP A 456 -3.97 22.34 21.05
C ASP A 456 -5.01 21.37 20.46
N GLY A 457 -5.96 21.86 19.65
CA GLY A 457 -6.89 21.06 18.87
C GLY A 457 -8.04 20.43 19.66
N LEU A 458 -8.32 20.90 20.88
CA LEU A 458 -9.44 20.42 21.70
C LEU A 458 -10.81 20.91 21.20
N GLY A 459 -11.24 20.47 20.00
CA GLY A 459 -12.63 20.60 19.53
C GLY A 459 -12.83 21.17 18.12
N GLN A 460 -11.79 21.68 17.47
CA GLN A 460 -11.78 22.07 16.05
C GLN A 460 -10.43 21.66 15.43
N ALA A 461 -10.37 21.50 14.10
CA ALA A 461 -9.14 21.19 13.39
C ALA A 461 -8.27 22.46 13.26
N PRO A 462 -7.13 22.59 13.98
CA PRO A 462 -6.30 23.79 13.95
C PRO A 462 -5.76 24.03 12.55
N PHE A 463 -5.71 25.30 12.14
CA PHE A 463 -5.06 25.74 10.91
C PHE A 463 -4.59 27.19 10.99
N ALA A 464 -3.59 27.50 10.17
CA ALA A 464 -3.12 28.86 9.88
C ALA A 464 -2.88 28.97 8.37
N ALA A 465 -3.30 30.06 7.76
CA ALA A 465 -3.25 30.27 6.34
C ALA A 465 -2.73 31.67 6.00
N LEU A 466 -1.82 31.73 5.03
CA LEU A 466 -1.50 32.95 4.30
C LEU A 466 -2.45 33.07 3.11
N VAL A 467 -3.10 34.21 2.96
CA VAL A 467 -4.19 34.41 2.00
C VAL A 467 -3.89 35.58 1.08
N ARG A 468 -4.05 35.34 -0.22
CA ARG A 468 -4.13 36.38 -1.25
C ARG A 468 -5.54 36.40 -1.82
N GLU A 469 -6.27 37.47 -1.54
CA GLU A 469 -7.60 37.69 -2.13
C GLU A 469 -7.50 38.18 -3.57
N ARG A 470 -8.52 37.85 -4.38
CA ARG A 470 -8.71 38.33 -5.76
C ARG A 470 -7.46 38.17 -6.64
N VAL A 471 -7.00 36.92 -6.78
CA VAL A 471 -5.75 36.58 -7.47
C VAL A 471 -5.80 36.62 -9.00
N GLY A 472 -6.98 36.74 -9.61
CA GLY A 472 -7.10 36.64 -11.06
C GLY A 472 -7.99 37.69 -11.69
N GLU A 473 -7.73 37.97 -12.98
CA GLU A 473 -8.77 38.34 -13.93
C GLU A 473 -9.38 37.02 -14.46
N ALA A 474 -10.69 36.95 -14.68
CA ALA A 474 -11.36 35.69 -14.98
C ALA A 474 -10.76 34.93 -16.19
N GLY A 475 -10.32 33.68 -15.99
CA GLY A 475 -10.32 32.64 -17.03
C GLY A 475 -9.03 32.28 -17.81
N GLU A 476 -7.80 32.54 -17.35
CA GLU A 476 -6.61 32.30 -18.20
C GLU A 476 -5.40 31.53 -17.61
N PHE A 477 -5.41 31.11 -16.34
CA PHE A 477 -4.25 30.42 -15.73
C PHE A 477 -4.49 28.92 -15.50
N ASP A 478 -3.45 28.10 -15.68
CA ASP A 478 -3.51 26.64 -15.53
C ASP A 478 -2.53 26.08 -14.47
N ARG A 479 -1.69 26.94 -13.88
CA ARG A 479 -0.77 26.58 -12.79
C ARG A 479 -0.43 27.74 -11.87
N ILE A 480 0.00 27.39 -10.65
CA ILE A 480 0.56 28.28 -9.64
C ILE A 480 2.04 27.90 -9.49
N ARG A 481 2.95 28.85 -9.67
CA ARG A 481 4.40 28.69 -9.46
C ARG A 481 4.82 29.53 -8.28
N PHE A 482 5.69 29.01 -7.42
CA PHE A 482 6.25 29.75 -6.30
C PHE A 482 7.52 29.05 -5.80
N ARG A 483 8.33 29.78 -5.05
CA ARG A 483 9.42 29.22 -4.26
C ARG A 483 8.98 29.12 -2.81
N VAL A 484 9.39 28.05 -2.14
CA VAL A 484 9.04 27.82 -0.73
C VAL A 484 10.23 27.24 0.04
N ARG A 485 10.33 27.62 1.32
CA ARG A 485 11.15 26.95 2.34
C ARG A 485 10.44 27.05 3.69
N SER A 486 10.82 26.22 4.63
CA SER A 486 10.30 26.21 6.00
C SER A 486 11.43 26.02 7.01
N ASP A 487 11.17 26.30 8.28
CA ASP A 487 12.15 26.15 9.37
C ASP A 487 12.35 24.69 9.80
N ALA A 488 11.39 23.83 9.48
CA ALA A 488 11.46 22.38 9.61
C ALA A 488 10.74 21.68 8.44
N PRO A 489 11.06 20.40 8.13
CA PRO A 489 10.30 19.61 7.16
C PRO A 489 8.80 19.65 7.49
N THR A 490 7.97 19.99 6.51
CA THR A 490 6.52 20.10 6.66
C THR A 490 5.81 19.93 5.32
N ARG A 491 4.48 19.84 5.34
CA ARG A 491 3.63 19.97 4.17
C ARG A 491 2.72 21.17 4.30
N LEU A 492 2.58 21.88 3.19
CA LEU A 492 1.73 23.05 3.03
C LEU A 492 0.59 22.71 2.07
N SER A 493 -0.64 22.99 2.47
CA SER A 493 -1.83 22.81 1.65
C SER A 493 -2.06 24.07 0.82
N VAL A 494 -1.70 24.03 -0.47
CA VAL A 494 -1.98 25.10 -1.43
C VAL A 494 -3.43 24.98 -1.85
N GLN A 495 -4.24 26.01 -1.58
CA GLN A 495 -5.66 25.99 -1.89
C GLN A 495 -6.07 27.12 -2.82
N LEU A 496 -7.01 26.81 -3.71
CA LEU A 496 -7.80 27.81 -4.41
C LEU A 496 -9.20 27.80 -3.85
N ARG A 497 -9.71 28.99 -3.53
CA ARG A 497 -11.07 29.20 -3.05
C ARG A 497 -11.82 30.08 -4.04
N ALA A 498 -13.01 29.65 -4.45
CA ALA A 498 -13.92 30.42 -5.29
C ALA A 498 -15.28 30.55 -4.60
N GLY A 499 -15.91 31.72 -4.74
CA GLY A 499 -17.14 32.08 -4.03
C GLY A 499 -16.87 32.94 -2.79
N GLY A 500 -17.93 33.21 -2.02
CA GLY A 500 -17.83 33.88 -0.72
C GLY A 500 -18.91 33.39 0.24
N GLY A 501 -18.52 33.12 1.49
CA GLY A 501 -19.42 32.67 2.56
C GLY A 501 -19.75 31.18 2.50
N ASP A 502 -21.00 30.80 2.78
CA ASP A 502 -21.44 29.38 2.85
C ASP A 502 -21.42 28.64 1.50
N ALA A 503 -21.15 29.35 0.38
CA ALA A 503 -21.04 28.80 -0.97
C ALA A 503 -19.58 28.59 -1.42
N ASP A 504 -18.61 28.68 -0.51
CA ASP A 504 -17.18 28.51 -0.81
C ASP A 504 -16.89 27.11 -1.38
N VAL A 505 -16.37 27.10 -2.61
CA VAL A 505 -15.79 25.89 -3.20
C VAL A 505 -14.28 25.99 -3.08
N ARG A 506 -13.66 24.94 -2.52
CA ARG A 506 -12.22 24.89 -2.29
C ARG A 506 -11.61 23.71 -3.02
N TRP A 507 -10.44 23.93 -3.59
CA TRP A 507 -9.58 22.90 -4.13
C TRP A 507 -8.23 22.98 -3.43
N ARG A 508 -7.57 21.85 -3.22
CA ARG A 508 -6.26 21.80 -2.56
C ARG A 508 -5.26 20.92 -3.30
N ARG A 509 -3.99 21.19 -3.02
CA ARG A 509 -2.84 20.33 -3.29
C ARG A 509 -1.84 20.48 -2.15
N SER A 510 -1.38 19.36 -1.59
CA SER A 510 -0.28 19.39 -0.64
C SER A 510 1.08 19.51 -1.35
N VAL A 511 2.00 20.28 -0.78
CA VAL A 511 3.38 20.44 -1.23
C VAL A 511 4.33 20.26 -0.05
N TYR A 512 5.44 19.56 -0.27
CA TYR A 512 6.48 19.36 0.75
C TYR A 512 7.45 20.55 0.75
N ALA A 513 7.82 21.03 1.93
CA ALA A 513 8.82 22.07 2.15
C ALA A 513 9.78 21.67 3.29
N ASP A 514 11.03 22.13 3.23
CA ASP A 514 12.01 22.04 4.32
C ASP A 514 12.92 23.27 4.29
N THR A 515 14.05 23.20 4.99
CA THR A 515 15.03 24.29 5.11
C THR A 515 15.67 24.71 3.78
N THR A 516 15.46 23.97 2.70
CA THR A 516 16.01 24.27 1.37
C THR A 516 14.95 24.93 0.49
N THR A 517 15.27 26.12 -0.04
CA THR A 517 14.44 26.79 -1.04
C THR A 517 14.26 25.89 -2.25
N ARG A 518 13.00 25.66 -2.60
CA ARG A 518 12.59 24.86 -3.76
C ARG A 518 11.58 25.61 -4.60
N GLU A 519 11.67 25.45 -5.90
CA GLU A 519 10.63 25.88 -6.82
C GLU A 519 9.55 24.81 -6.93
N VAL A 520 8.29 25.24 -6.82
CA VAL A 520 7.11 24.37 -6.84
C VAL A 520 6.15 24.89 -7.91
N THR A 521 5.63 23.95 -8.70
CA THR A 521 4.57 24.22 -9.67
C THR A 521 3.38 23.34 -9.37
N VAL A 522 2.27 23.94 -8.96
CA VAL A 522 0.97 23.27 -8.75
C VAL A 522 0.12 23.48 -9.99
N ARG A 523 -0.14 22.41 -10.74
CA ARG A 523 -1.08 22.46 -11.87
C ARG A 523 -2.50 22.42 -11.35
N LEU A 524 -3.37 23.30 -11.86
CA LEU A 524 -4.76 23.38 -11.40
C LEU A 524 -5.51 22.07 -11.64
N GLN A 525 -5.24 21.40 -12.75
CA GLN A 525 -5.80 20.08 -13.07
C GLN A 525 -5.48 18.97 -12.06
N GLU A 526 -4.48 19.20 -11.20
CA GLU A 526 -4.05 18.25 -10.17
C GLU A 526 -4.58 18.60 -8.78
N MET A 527 -5.30 19.72 -8.63
CA MET A 527 -5.92 20.11 -7.37
C MET A 527 -7.25 19.39 -7.18
N ARG A 528 -7.48 18.89 -5.97
CA ARG A 528 -8.69 18.12 -5.63
C ARG A 528 -9.68 18.95 -4.83
N PRO A 529 -11.00 18.81 -5.07
CA PRO A 529 -12.00 19.52 -4.29
C PRO A 529 -11.95 19.09 -2.81
N VAL A 530 -12.06 20.06 -1.91
CA VAL A 530 -12.16 19.88 -0.47
C VAL A 530 -13.63 19.79 -0.04
N THR A 531 -14.51 20.52 -0.73
CA THR A 531 -15.96 20.50 -0.51
C THR A 531 -16.67 19.67 -1.59
N SER A 532 -17.77 19.03 -1.22
CA SER A 532 -18.57 18.17 -2.10
C SER A 532 -19.23 18.89 -3.28
N ALA A 533 -19.24 20.22 -3.29
CA ALA A 533 -19.76 21.05 -4.37
C ALA A 533 -18.75 21.29 -5.51
N GLY A 534 -17.46 20.98 -5.32
CA GLY A 534 -16.43 21.13 -6.36
C GLY A 534 -16.44 19.97 -7.34
N VAL A 535 -16.88 20.22 -8.59
CA VAL A 535 -16.78 19.25 -9.69
C VAL A 535 -15.72 19.71 -10.67
N GLY A 536 -14.71 18.87 -10.90
CA GLY A 536 -13.61 19.16 -11.83
C GLY A 536 -12.53 20.09 -11.26
N PRO A 537 -11.53 20.47 -12.08
CA PRO A 537 -10.43 21.33 -11.65
C PRO A 537 -10.88 22.78 -11.40
N PRO A 538 -10.18 23.53 -10.53
CA PRO A 538 -10.51 24.91 -10.24
C PRO A 538 -10.34 25.79 -11.48
N VAL A 539 -11.25 26.76 -11.64
CA VAL A 539 -11.12 27.86 -12.60
C VAL A 539 -10.84 29.14 -11.82
N VAL A 540 -9.76 29.83 -12.16
CA VAL A 540 -9.40 31.10 -11.51
C VAL A 540 -10.30 32.22 -12.04
N GLY A 541 -11.15 32.75 -11.17
CA GLY A 541 -12.06 33.87 -11.41
C GLY A 541 -11.61 35.15 -10.71
N ALA A 542 -12.34 36.25 -10.94
CA ALA A 542 -12.06 37.55 -10.35
C ALA A 542 -12.06 37.54 -8.81
N GLU A 543 -12.96 36.75 -8.22
CA GLU A 543 -13.09 36.62 -6.76
C GLU A 543 -12.33 35.42 -6.19
N SER A 544 -11.49 34.75 -6.99
CA SER A 544 -10.71 33.62 -6.48
C SER A 544 -9.66 34.10 -5.47
N SER A 545 -9.46 33.31 -4.42
CA SER A 545 -8.39 33.51 -3.44
C SER A 545 -7.40 32.35 -3.50
N LEU A 546 -6.11 32.66 -3.34
CA LEU A 546 -5.03 31.68 -3.17
C LEU A 546 -4.67 31.61 -1.68
N LEU A 547 -4.59 30.41 -1.14
CA LEU A 547 -4.23 30.18 0.25
C LEU A 547 -3.06 29.21 0.33
N PHE A 548 -2.15 29.48 1.25
CA PHE A 548 -1.09 28.58 1.68
C PHE A 548 -1.38 28.20 3.13
N VAL A 549 -1.83 26.97 3.36
CA VAL A 549 -2.43 26.54 4.62
C VAL A 549 -1.53 25.52 5.33
N VAL A 550 -1.18 25.82 6.58
CA VAL A 550 -0.64 24.87 7.54
C VAL A 550 -1.81 24.33 8.35
N ASP A 551 -2.06 23.03 8.26
CA ASP A 551 -3.19 22.37 8.92
C ASP A 551 -2.74 21.14 9.74
N SER A 552 -3.70 20.59 10.49
CA SER A 552 -3.49 19.45 11.38
C SER A 552 -3.26 18.11 10.67
N VAL A 553 -3.33 18.03 9.34
CA VAL A 553 -3.06 16.78 8.60
C VAL A 553 -1.57 16.44 8.66
N ASN A 554 -0.70 17.43 8.49
CA ASN A 554 0.74 17.24 8.47
C ASN A 554 1.49 18.16 9.45
N THR A 555 0.79 18.78 10.40
CA THR A 555 1.40 19.58 11.47
C THR A 555 0.71 19.23 12.79
N PRO A 556 1.43 18.73 13.81
CA PRO A 556 0.81 18.44 15.10
C PRO A 556 0.17 19.70 15.71
N PRO A 557 -0.93 19.55 16.48
CA PRO A 557 -1.44 20.63 17.33
C PRO A 557 -0.35 21.18 18.26
N ALA A 558 -0.51 22.41 18.74
CA ALA A 558 0.46 23.11 19.58
C ALA A 558 1.87 23.26 18.95
N THR A 559 1.96 23.23 17.62
CA THR A 559 3.20 23.49 16.87
C THR A 559 3.25 24.93 16.38
N SER A 560 4.42 25.55 16.46
CA SER A 560 4.71 26.85 15.87
C SER A 560 5.88 26.77 14.92
N GLY A 561 5.86 27.59 13.86
CA GLY A 561 6.96 27.65 12.91
C GLY A 561 6.83 28.80 11.92
N VAL A 562 7.67 28.76 10.89
CA VAL A 562 7.71 29.76 9.83
C VAL A 562 7.83 29.09 8.46
N VAL A 563 6.98 29.51 7.53
CA VAL A 563 7.06 29.17 6.11
C VAL A 563 7.39 30.45 5.34
N TRP A 564 8.37 30.38 4.45
CA TRP A 564 8.74 31.48 3.57
C TRP A 564 8.34 31.16 2.13
N LEU A 565 7.76 32.14 1.46
CA LEU A 565 7.30 32.08 0.08
C LEU A 565 7.90 33.24 -0.73
N ASP A 566 8.32 32.94 -1.97
CA ASP A 566 8.88 33.90 -2.92
C ASP A 566 8.37 33.60 -4.34
N ASP A 567 8.45 34.58 -5.23
CA ASP A 567 8.16 34.46 -6.65
C ASP A 567 6.81 33.79 -6.95
N VAL A 568 5.77 34.18 -6.20
CA VAL A 568 4.43 33.61 -6.32
C VAL A 568 3.78 34.14 -7.59
N ARG A 569 3.52 33.25 -8.54
CA ARG A 569 2.99 33.56 -9.88
C ARG A 569 1.82 32.66 -10.26
N LEU A 570 0.91 33.21 -11.05
CA LEU A 570 -0.03 32.45 -11.86
C LEU A 570 0.48 32.40 -13.29
N GLU A 571 0.49 31.21 -13.90
CA GLU A 571 1.01 31.01 -15.26
C GLU A 571 0.01 30.25 -16.14
N SER A 572 0.12 30.48 -17.45
CA SER A 572 -0.57 29.73 -18.50
C SER A 572 0.46 29.16 -19.48
N ARG A 573 0.08 28.12 -20.22
CA ARG A 573 0.84 27.68 -21.40
C ARG A 573 0.77 28.68 -22.54
#